data_AF-A0A1R0GZZ4-F1
#
_entry.id   AF-A0A1R0GZZ4-F1
#
_cell.length_a   1.000
_cell.length_b   1.000
_cell.length_c   1.000
_cell.angle_alpha   90.00
_cell.angle_beta   90.00
_cell.angle_gamma   90.00
#
_symmetry.space_group_name_H-M   'P 1'
#
loop_
_entity.id
_entity.type
_entity.pdbx_description
1 polymer ?
#
loop_
_entity_poly.entity_id
_entity_poly.type
_entity_poly.pdbx_seq_one_letter_code
_entity_poly.pdbx_strand_id
1 'polypeptide(L)'
;MALLSKGTPLDWIEAKKYSSHVRKNGVQQFLNIWRKIKSKDRNIFLWGDEIEYIIVEFEVGVNKVRLFACADKIVEKLMENEKSYFKYQSIGIE
;
A
#
# COMPACT_ATOMS: atom_id res chain seq x y z
N MET A 1 4.17 1.10 3.09
CA MET A 1 3.11 0.88 2.08
C MET A 1 2.29 -0.33 2.48
N ALA A 2 0.95 -0.27 2.38
CA ALA A 2 0.08 -1.37 2.75
C ALA A 2 0.23 -2.60 1.82
N LEU A 3 -0.10 -3.79 2.34
CA LEU A 3 -0.18 -5.06 1.62
C LEU A 3 -0.98 -4.92 0.30
N LEU A 4 -0.32 -5.14 -0.84
CA LEU A 4 -1.02 -5.33 -2.11
C LEU A 4 -1.70 -6.70 -2.08
N SER A 5 -3.03 -6.73 -2.09
CA SER A 5 -3.78 -7.97 -2.28
C SER A 5 -3.60 -8.49 -3.70
N LYS A 6 -3.31 -9.79 -3.85
CA LYS A 6 -3.22 -10.42 -5.17
C LYS A 6 -4.61 -10.47 -5.80
N GLY A 7 -4.72 -10.03 -7.05
CA GLY A 7 -5.94 -10.07 -7.86
C GLY A 7 -5.60 -10.34 -9.33
N THR A 8 -6.62 -10.53 -10.16
CA THR A 8 -6.45 -10.64 -11.62
C THR A 8 -6.64 -9.26 -12.24
N PRO A 9 -5.58 -8.61 -12.74
CA PRO A 9 -5.72 -7.31 -13.40
C PRO A 9 -6.45 -7.46 -14.74
N LEU A 10 -7.26 -6.47 -15.09
CA LEU A 10 -7.87 -6.36 -16.42
C LEU A 10 -6.98 -5.49 -17.31
N ASP A 11 -6.80 -5.90 -18.57
CA ASP A 11 -6.17 -5.04 -19.57
C ASP A 11 -6.99 -3.77 -19.80
N TRP A 12 -6.34 -2.72 -20.31
CA TRP A 12 -6.96 -1.41 -20.45
C TRP A 12 -8.30 -1.43 -21.21
N ILE A 13 -8.39 -2.18 -22.31
CA ILE A 13 -9.59 -2.26 -23.14
C ILE A 13 -10.77 -2.82 -22.34
N GLU A 14 -10.52 -3.79 -21.47
CA GLU A 14 -11.54 -4.41 -20.62
C GLU A 14 -11.87 -3.53 -19.41
N ALA A 15 -10.84 -3.04 -18.72
CA ALA A 15 -10.98 -2.15 -17.57
C ALA A 15 -11.80 -0.90 -17.90
N LYS A 16 -11.58 -0.31 -19.09
CA LYS A 16 -12.29 0.88 -19.56
C LYS A 16 -13.81 0.68 -19.63
N LYS A 17 -14.29 -0.53 -19.95
CA LYS A 17 -15.73 -0.85 -19.99
C LYS A 17 -16.38 -0.68 -18.61
N TYR A 18 -15.63 -0.88 -17.54
CA TYR A 18 -16.09 -0.75 -16.16
C TYR A 18 -15.83 0.62 -15.53
N SER A 19 -15.22 1.57 -16.26
CA SER A 19 -14.86 2.90 -15.71
C SER A 19 -16.05 3.64 -15.06
N SER A 20 -17.22 3.62 -15.70
CA SER A 20 -18.45 4.20 -15.16
C SER A 20 -18.94 3.48 -13.90
N HIS A 21 -18.83 2.14 -13.88
CA HIS A 21 -19.20 1.32 -12.72
C HIS A 21 -18.29 1.61 -11.52
N VAL A 22 -16.97 1.64 -11.73
CA VAL A 22 -15.97 1.96 -10.71
C VAL A 22 -16.22 3.36 -10.15
N ARG A 23 -16.45 4.36 -11.01
CA ARG A 23 -16.74 5.74 -10.56
C ARG A 23 -18.00 5.82 -9.70
N LYS A 24 -19.10 5.21 -10.16
CA LYS A 24 -20.38 5.23 -9.43
C LYS A 24 -20.23 4.60 -8.04
N ASN A 25 -19.58 3.44 -7.96
CA ASN A 25 -19.37 2.75 -6.70
C ASN A 25 -18.39 3.49 -5.79
N GLY A 26 -17.33 4.09 -6.34
CA GLY A 26 -16.37 4.90 -5.59
C GLY A 26 -17.05 6.10 -4.92
N VAL A 27 -17.92 6.82 -5.63
CA VAL A 27 -18.71 7.93 -5.05
C VAL A 27 -19.63 7.43 -3.94
N GLN A 28 -20.31 6.30 -4.14
CA GLN A 28 -21.19 5.74 -3.11
C GLN A 28 -20.39 5.33 -1.85
N GLN A 29 -19.23 4.69 -2.01
CA GLN A 29 -18.34 4.32 -0.91
C GLN A 29 -17.85 5.56 -0.16
N PHE A 30 -17.42 6.59 -0.89
CA PHE A 30 -17.02 7.87 -0.31
C PHE A 30 -18.13 8.49 0.54
N LEU A 31 -19.36 8.58 0.00
CA LEU A 31 -20.50 9.13 0.73
C LEU A 31 -20.82 8.29 1.98
N ASN A 32 -20.72 6.97 1.91
CA ASN A 32 -20.95 6.10 3.06
C ASN A 32 -19.89 6.32 4.15
N ILE A 33 -18.61 6.42 3.78
CA ILE A 33 -17.52 6.71 4.71
C ILE A 33 -17.75 8.09 5.35
N TRP A 34 -18.02 9.12 4.55
CA TRP A 34 -18.27 10.47 5.05
C TRP A 34 -19.44 10.49 6.04
N ARG A 35 -20.59 9.90 5.70
CA ARG A 35 -21.75 9.81 6.61
C ARG A 35 -21.40 9.11 7.93
N LYS A 36 -20.55 8.09 7.90
CA LYS A 36 -20.11 7.32 9.09
C LYS A 36 -19.17 8.10 10.00
N ILE A 37 -18.35 9.00 9.45
CA ILE A 37 -17.29 9.69 10.22
C ILE A 37 -17.52 11.18 10.42
N LYS A 38 -18.48 11.81 9.74
CA LYS A 38 -18.69 13.27 9.76
C LYS A 38 -18.94 13.87 11.15
N SER A 39 -19.44 13.07 12.09
CA SER A 39 -19.71 13.49 13.48
C SER A 39 -18.69 12.92 14.48
N LYS A 40 -17.66 12.21 14.02
CA LYS A 40 -16.60 11.72 14.89
C LYS A 40 -15.61 12.83 15.16
N ASP A 41 -15.49 13.19 16.43
CA ASP A 41 -14.43 14.07 16.87
C ASP A 41 -13.13 13.26 17.04
N ARG A 42 -12.03 13.72 16.41
CA ARG A 42 -10.73 13.04 16.45
C ARG A 42 -9.74 13.94 17.19
N ASN A 43 -9.83 13.92 18.51
CA ASN A 43 -9.03 14.77 19.41
C ASN A 43 -7.54 14.38 19.49
N ILE A 44 -7.10 13.38 18.72
CA ILE A 44 -5.71 12.92 18.70
C ILE A 44 -5.08 13.33 17.37
N PHE A 45 -4.01 14.12 17.45
CA PHE A 45 -3.20 14.51 16.29
C PHE A 45 -2.26 13.38 15.89
N LEU A 46 -2.74 12.51 14.99
CA LEU A 46 -1.92 11.48 14.37
C LEU A 46 -1.24 12.05 13.11
N TRP A 47 0.07 11.86 13.01
CA TRP A 47 0.87 12.27 11.86
C TRP A 47 2.00 11.27 11.64
N GLY A 48 2.57 11.29 10.44
CA GLY A 48 3.70 10.45 10.04
C GLY A 48 4.16 10.87 8.65
N ASP A 49 5.37 10.47 8.29
CA ASP A 49 5.99 10.69 6.98
C ASP A 49 5.87 9.45 6.08
N GLU A 50 5.92 9.68 4.76
CA GLU A 50 6.05 8.63 3.75
C GLU A 50 7.39 8.83 3.04
N ILE A 51 8.26 7.80 3.06
CA ILE A 51 9.59 7.84 2.44
C ILE A 51 9.67 6.75 1.36
N GLU A 52 10.22 7.10 0.20
CA GLU A 52 10.52 6.18 -0.90
C GLU A 52 12.03 6.00 -1.07
N TYR A 53 12.47 4.76 -1.32
CA TYR A 53 13.89 4.42 -1.48
C TYR A 53 14.14 3.76 -2.84
N ILE A 54 15.27 4.11 -3.46
CA ILE A 54 15.81 3.44 -4.64
C ILE A 54 17.04 2.65 -4.19
N ILE A 55 17.01 1.34 -4.37
CA ILE A 55 18.13 0.46 -4.02
C ILE A 55 19.06 0.38 -5.24
N VAL A 56 20.35 0.62 -5.02
CA VAL A 56 21.36 0.60 -6.08
C VAL A 56 22.54 -0.30 -5.72
N GLU A 57 23.18 -0.85 -6.73
CA GLU A 57 24.40 -1.66 -6.62
C GLU A 57 25.59 -0.90 -7.24
N PHE A 58 26.71 -0.84 -6.51
CA PHE A 58 27.94 -0.18 -6.92
C PHE A 58 28.95 -1.19 -7.47
N GLU A 59 29.31 -1.06 -8.74
CA GLU A 59 30.39 -1.83 -9.37
C GLU A 59 31.69 -1.03 -9.31
N VAL A 60 32.41 -1.16 -8.19
CA VAL A 60 33.62 -0.36 -7.89
C VAL A 60 34.73 -0.53 -8.92
N GLY A 61 34.88 -1.72 -9.52
CA GLY A 61 35.90 -1.98 -10.54
C GLY A 61 35.62 -1.35 -11.91
N VAL A 62 34.37 -0.94 -12.18
CA VAL A 62 33.93 -0.40 -13.48
C VAL A 62 33.40 1.04 -13.34
N ASN A 63 33.37 1.58 -12.11
CA ASN A 63 32.78 2.87 -11.76
C ASN A 63 31.35 3.05 -12.30
N LYS A 64 30.52 2.02 -12.10
CA LYS A 64 29.11 2.00 -12.54
C LYS A 64 28.18 1.80 -11.35
N VAL A 65 27.00 2.39 -11.45
CA VAL A 65 25.90 2.21 -10.48
C VAL A 65 24.68 1.69 -11.23
N ARG A 66 24.03 0.65 -10.69
CA ARG A 66 22.87 0.01 -11.29
C ARG A 66 21.70 0.00 -10.33
N LEU A 67 20.48 0.03 -10.88
CA LEU A 67 19.28 -0.22 -10.10
C LEU A 67 19.24 -1.68 -9.66
N PHE A 68 19.01 -1.92 -8.37
CA PHE A 68 18.83 -3.26 -7.84
C PHE A 68 17.39 -3.74 -8.10
N ALA A 69 17.21 -4.66 -9.04
CA ALA A 69 15.90 -5.09 -9.52
C ALA A 69 15.21 -6.16 -8.61
N CYS A 70 15.84 -6.59 -7.53
CA CYS A 70 15.32 -7.63 -6.62
C CYS A 70 14.79 -7.04 -5.29
N ALA A 71 14.29 -5.80 -5.31
CA ALA A 71 13.76 -5.12 -4.13
C ALA A 71 12.50 -5.81 -3.57
N ASP A 72 11.77 -6.56 -4.39
CA ASP A 72 10.61 -7.37 -4.02
C ASP A 72 10.90 -8.35 -2.87
N LYS A 73 12.04 -9.04 -2.91
CA LYS A 73 12.46 -9.98 -1.86
C LYS A 73 12.74 -9.30 -0.52
N ILE A 74 13.25 -8.07 -0.57
CA ILE A 74 13.50 -7.26 0.64
C ILE A 74 12.17 -6.87 1.27
N VAL A 75 11.21 -6.44 0.44
CA VAL A 75 9.85 -6.12 0.89
C VAL A 75 9.19 -7.36 1.52
N GLU A 76 9.30 -8.54 0.90
CA GLU A 76 8.76 -9.79 1.48
C GLU A 76 9.29 -10.07 2.90
N LYS A 77 10.59 -9.87 3.13
CA LYS A 77 11.21 -10.05 4.45
C LYS A 77 10.76 -8.99 5.46
N LEU A 78 10.70 -7.72 5.06
CA LEU A 78 10.22 -6.64 5.93
C LEU A 78 8.76 -6.86 6.36
N MET A 79 7.95 -7.46 5.47
CA MET A 79 6.55 -7.77 5.74
C MET A 79 6.33 -8.88 6.78
N GLU A 80 7.30 -9.76 7.04
CA GLU A 80 7.15 -10.79 8.08
C GLU A 80 6.96 -10.17 9.48
N ASN A 81 7.65 -9.06 9.74
CA ASN A 81 7.51 -8.29 10.97
C ASN A 81 6.14 -7.64 11.07
N GLU A 82 5.65 -7.02 9.99
CA GLU A 82 4.31 -6.42 9.94
C GLU A 82 3.21 -7.47 10.16
N LYS A 83 3.29 -8.62 9.48
CA LYS A 83 2.33 -9.72 9.65
C LYS A 83 2.29 -10.23 11.09
N SER A 84 3.45 -10.35 11.72
CA SER A 84 3.56 -10.75 13.13
C SER A 84 2.90 -9.72 14.03
N TYR A 85 3.19 -8.43 13.83
CA TYR A 85 2.56 -7.33 14.55
C TYR A 85 1.02 -7.34 14.45
N PHE A 86 0.48 -7.47 13.23
CA PHE A 86 -0.98 -7.55 13.04
C PHE A 86 -1.59 -8.79 13.69
N LYS A 87 -0.87 -9.92 13.71
CA LYS A 87 -1.31 -11.13 14.42
C LYS A 87 -1.40 -10.89 15.92
N TYR A 88 -0.41 -10.24 16.55
CA TYR A 88 -0.45 -9.92 17.97
C TYR A 88 -1.61 -8.98 18.32
N GLN A 89 -1.81 -7.91 17.54
CA GLN A 89 -2.96 -7.01 17.71
C GLN A 89 -4.31 -7.73 17.59
N SER A 90 -4.44 -8.67 16.64
CA SER A 90 -5.69 -9.42 16.45
C SER A 90 -6.04 -10.36 17.62
N ILE A 91 -5.03 -10.74 18.41
CA ILE A 91 -5.17 -11.61 19.60
C ILE A 91 -5.30 -10.76 20.88
N GLY A 92 -5.15 -9.42 20.80
CA GLY A 92 -5.26 -8.51 21.94
C GLY A 92 -4.04 -8.55 22.87
N ILE A 93 -2.89 -8.99 22.37
CA ILE A 93 -1.62 -8.95 23.09
C ILE A 93 -0.83 -7.76 22.54
N GLU A 94 -0.51 -6.80 23.41
CA GLU A 94 0.38 -5.66 23.09
C GLU A 94 1.82 -6.11 22.84
#